data_AF-A0A9D6LYW6-F1
#
_entry.id   AF-A0A9D6LYW6-F1
#
_cell.length_a   1.000
_cell.length_b   1.000
_cell.length_c   1.000
_cell.angle_alpha   90.00
_cell.angle_beta   90.00
_cell.angle_gamma   90.00
#
_symmetry.space_group_name_H-M   'P 1'
#
loop_
_entity.id
_entity.type
_entity.pdbx_description
1 polymer ?
#
loop_
_entity_poly.entity_id
_entity_poly.type
_entity_poly.pdbx_seq_one_letter_code
_entity_poly.pdbx_strand_id
1 'polypeptide(L)'
;MPGYKTMEAQLKPGNDLDAVKHAGEFFRAHGAQSRPVLLHGIDLTSNSPHVNIEHVRAFPYERVMQPGMELMLEPCAITSDGMLGLFFGHTYIITDEGARRVTNGPDELMVAE
;
A
#
# COMPACT_ATOMS: atom_id res chain seq x y z
N MET A 1 1.87 6.03 -11.65
CA MET A 1 2.68 4.97 -11.02
C MET A 1 1.99 3.60 -11.13
N PRO A 2 2.34 2.73 -12.09
CA PRO A 2 1.60 1.49 -12.36
C PRO A 2 1.54 0.50 -11.19
N GLY A 3 2.69 0.20 -10.54
CA GLY A 3 2.73 -0.73 -9.40
C GLY A 3 1.85 -0.27 -8.24
N TYR A 4 1.88 1.02 -7.92
CA TYR A 4 1.01 1.62 -6.92
C TYR A 4 -0.49 1.45 -7.28
N LYS A 5 -0.88 1.77 -8.51
CA LYS A 5 -2.28 1.66 -8.96
C LYS A 5 -2.79 0.22 -8.93
N THR A 6 -1.95 -0.77 -9.23
CA THR A 6 -2.32 -2.19 -9.10
C THR A 6 -2.64 -2.56 -7.66
N MET A 7 -1.89 -2.03 -6.69
CA MET A 7 -2.13 -2.25 -5.27
C MET A 7 -3.35 -1.47 -4.77
N GLU A 8 -3.49 -0.20 -5.18
CA GLU A 8 -4.66 0.65 -4.86
C GLU A 8 -5.98 -0.01 -5.30
N ALA A 9 -5.99 -0.65 -6.47
CA ALA A 9 -7.16 -1.37 -6.97
C ALA A 9 -7.60 -2.57 -6.09
N GLN A 10 -6.74 -3.03 -5.17
CA GLN A 10 -7.08 -4.09 -4.22
C GLN A 10 -7.74 -3.57 -2.94
N LEU A 11 -7.78 -2.25 -2.72
CA LEU A 11 -8.38 -1.63 -1.54
C LEU A 11 -9.90 -1.58 -1.70
N LYS A 12 -10.58 -2.62 -1.24
CA LYS A 12 -12.04 -2.72 -1.27
C LYS A 12 -12.54 -3.74 -0.25
N PRO A 13 -13.78 -3.60 0.24
CA PRO A 13 -14.34 -4.55 1.20
C PRO A 13 -14.40 -5.96 0.60
N GLY A 14 -14.17 -6.96 1.44
CA GLY A 14 -14.19 -8.38 1.06
C GLY A 14 -12.88 -8.90 0.45
N ASN A 15 -11.93 -8.04 0.09
CA ASN A 15 -10.60 -8.49 -0.36
C ASN A 15 -9.75 -8.97 0.82
N ASP A 16 -9.02 -10.08 0.65
CA ASP A 16 -7.98 -10.48 1.59
C ASP A 16 -6.72 -9.61 1.42
N LEU A 17 -6.04 -9.29 2.52
CA LEU A 17 -4.80 -8.50 2.53
C LEU A 17 -3.68 -9.08 1.64
N ASP A 18 -3.66 -10.40 1.39
CA ASP A 18 -2.71 -11.02 0.47
C ASP A 18 -2.88 -10.52 -0.97
N ALA A 19 -4.06 -10.00 -1.35
CA ALA A 19 -4.26 -9.38 -2.65
C ALA A 19 -3.32 -8.17 -2.84
N VAL A 20 -3.12 -7.35 -1.79
CA VAL A 20 -2.19 -6.22 -1.81
C VAL A 20 -0.74 -6.72 -1.89
N LYS A 21 -0.41 -7.77 -1.12
CA LYS A 21 0.91 -8.41 -1.19
C LYS A 21 1.23 -8.87 -2.61
N HIS A 22 0.34 -9.64 -3.25
CA HIS A 22 0.55 -10.13 -4.61
C HIS A 22 0.63 -8.98 -5.63
N ALA A 23 -0.18 -7.94 -5.50
CA ALA A 23 -0.07 -6.75 -6.33
C ALA A 23 1.28 -6.04 -6.17
N GLY A 24 1.85 -6.01 -4.96
CA GLY A 24 3.14 -5.42 -4.65
C GLY A 24 4.34 -6.15 -5.28
N GLU A 25 4.18 -7.40 -5.72
CA GLU A 25 5.21 -8.14 -6.46
C GLU A 25 5.58 -7.46 -7.79
N PHE A 26 4.72 -6.56 -8.29
CA PHE A 26 4.98 -5.72 -9.45
C PHE A 26 6.37 -5.09 -9.44
N PHE A 27 6.80 -4.51 -8.32
CA PHE A 27 8.07 -3.78 -8.26
C PHE A 27 9.27 -4.71 -8.52
N ARG A 28 9.29 -5.88 -7.86
CA ARG A 28 10.33 -6.89 -8.07
C ARG A 28 10.32 -7.46 -9.48
N ALA A 29 9.12 -7.71 -10.03
CA ALA A 29 8.97 -8.18 -11.41
C ALA A 29 9.48 -7.17 -12.46
N HIS A 30 9.59 -5.89 -12.11
CA HIS A 30 10.05 -4.81 -12.99
C HIS A 30 11.44 -4.27 -12.60
N GLY A 31 12.24 -5.06 -11.88
CA GLY A 31 13.64 -4.74 -11.59
C GLY A 31 13.85 -3.71 -10.47
N ALA A 32 12.79 -3.31 -9.76
CA ALA A 32 12.92 -2.53 -8.54
C ALA A 32 12.99 -3.47 -7.32
N GLN A 33 13.82 -3.12 -6.36
CA GLN A 33 13.74 -3.67 -5.01
C GLN A 33 12.76 -2.82 -4.19
N SER A 34 12.32 -3.30 -3.03
CA SER A 34 11.49 -2.50 -2.14
C SER A 34 11.92 -2.71 -0.69
N ARG A 35 11.77 -1.69 0.16
CA ARG A 35 11.62 -1.97 1.60
C ARG A 35 10.37 -2.85 1.76
N PRO A 36 10.34 -3.76 2.75
CA PRO A 36 9.36 -4.84 2.76
C PRO A 36 7.91 -4.36 2.87
N VAL A 37 7.66 -3.20 3.48
CA VAL A 37 6.31 -2.68 3.76
C VAL A 37 5.62 -2.23 2.47
N LEU A 38 4.36 -2.64 2.33
CA LEU A 38 3.47 -2.29 1.23
C LEU A 38 2.24 -1.52 1.73
N LEU A 39 1.71 -1.94 2.89
CA LEU A 39 0.55 -1.32 3.52
C LEU A 39 0.57 -1.55 5.03
N HIS A 40 0.04 -0.61 5.79
CA HIS A 40 -0.28 -0.82 7.20
C HIS A 40 -1.59 -0.14 7.60
N GLY A 41 -2.18 -0.54 8.72
CA GLY A 41 -3.32 0.16 9.32
C GLY A 41 -2.87 1.45 9.99
N ILE A 42 -3.78 2.41 10.10
CA ILE A 42 -3.58 3.66 10.83
C ILE A 42 -4.64 3.79 11.91
N ASP A 43 -4.21 4.30 13.06
CA ASP A 43 -5.05 4.81 14.14
C ASP A 43 -4.35 6.08 14.68
N LEU A 44 -4.21 6.26 16.00
CA LEU A 44 -3.36 7.31 16.58
C LEU A 44 -1.90 7.27 16.07
N THR A 45 -1.41 6.09 15.69
CA THR A 45 -0.12 5.85 15.03
C THR A 45 -0.25 4.72 14.01
N SER A 46 0.84 4.33 13.34
CA SER A 46 0.89 3.08 12.58
C SER A 46 0.45 1.90 13.45
N ASN A 47 -0.45 1.07 12.92
CA ASN A 47 -1.08 -0.05 13.63
C ASN A 47 -1.34 -1.24 12.68
N SER A 48 -1.89 -2.35 13.20
CA SER A 48 -2.34 -3.48 12.38
C SER A 48 -3.48 -3.10 11.43
N PRO A 49 -3.62 -3.78 10.27
CA PRO A 49 -2.77 -4.86 9.78
C PRO A 49 -1.43 -4.36 9.23
N HIS A 50 -0.46 -5.26 9.00
CA HIS A 50 0.79 -4.96 8.28
C HIS A 50 0.95 -5.92 7.10
N VAL A 51 1.06 -5.36 5.91
CA VAL A 51 1.32 -6.10 4.67
C VAL A 51 2.75 -5.83 4.24
N ASN A 52 3.57 -6.87 4.27
CA ASN A 52 4.90 -6.88 3.71
C ASN A 52 4.94 -7.74 2.45
N ILE A 53 5.97 -7.54 1.61
CA ILE A 53 6.19 -8.34 0.39
C ILE A 53 6.37 -9.84 0.68
N GLU A 54 6.84 -10.20 1.88
CA GLU A 54 7.08 -11.59 2.27
C GLU A 54 5.91 -12.21 3.04
N HIS A 55 5.20 -11.43 3.84
CA HIS A 55 4.15 -11.93 4.72
C HIS A 55 3.14 -10.84 5.07
N VAL A 56 1.94 -11.28 5.46
CA VAL A 56 0.93 -10.43 6.07
C VAL A 56 0.86 -10.74 7.57
N ARG A 57 0.98 -9.71 8.40
CA ARG A 57 0.78 -9.78 9.86
C ARG A 57 -0.49 -9.02 10.21
N ALA A 58 -1.53 -9.76 10.51
CA ALA A 58 -2.85 -9.22 10.82
C ALA A 58 -3.54 -10.15 11.83
N PHE A 59 -4.45 -9.62 12.64
CA PHE A 59 -5.37 -10.46 13.39
C PHE A 59 -6.32 -11.19 12.43
N PRO A 60 -6.91 -12.35 12.82
CA PRO A 60 -7.83 -13.07 11.94
C PRO A 60 -9.00 -12.22 11.43
N TYR A 61 -9.49 -11.29 12.25
CA TYR A 61 -10.59 -10.39 11.89
C TYR A 61 -10.18 -9.24 10.95
N GLU A 62 -8.88 -8.98 10.79
CA GLU A 62 -8.34 -7.94 9.90
C GLU A 62 -7.94 -8.50 8.53
N ARG A 63 -7.90 -9.83 8.36
CA ARG A 63 -7.42 -10.48 7.14
C ARG A 63 -8.23 -10.12 5.91
N VAL A 64 -9.55 -9.97 6.07
CA VAL A 64 -10.46 -9.53 5.02
C VAL A 64 -10.80 -8.08 5.27
N MET A 65 -10.52 -7.21 4.31
CA MET A 65 -10.80 -5.78 4.42
C MET A 65 -12.29 -5.53 4.64
N GLN A 66 -12.61 -4.66 5.60
CA GLN A 66 -13.97 -4.27 5.94
C GLN A 66 -14.15 -2.76 5.83
N PRO A 67 -15.36 -2.28 5.55
CA PRO A 67 -15.69 -0.86 5.68
C PRO A 67 -15.28 -0.31 7.05
N GLY A 68 -14.71 0.90 7.05
CA GLY A 68 -14.19 1.57 8.24
C GLY A 68 -12.72 1.31 8.54
N MET A 69 -12.05 0.39 7.85
CA MET A 69 -10.59 0.24 7.99
C MET A 69 -9.85 1.45 7.43
N GLU A 70 -8.91 1.99 8.21
CA GLU A 70 -7.99 3.04 7.80
C GLU A 70 -6.63 2.43 7.44
N LEU A 71 -6.22 2.56 6.19
CA LEU A 71 -5.03 1.90 5.65
C LEU A 71 -4.11 2.92 4.96
N MET A 72 -2.82 2.88 5.29
CA MET A 72 -1.77 3.54 4.53
C MET A 72 -1.22 2.58 3.49
N LEU A 73 -1.39 2.93 2.22
CA LEU A 73 -0.75 2.22 1.11
C LEU A 73 0.58 2.93 0.81
N GLU A 74 1.72 2.29 1.08
CA GLU A 74 3.04 2.93 1.07
C GLU A 74 4.18 2.07 0.50
N PRO A 75 4.12 1.67 -0.79
CA PRO A 75 5.25 0.98 -1.40
C PRO A 75 6.50 1.87 -1.45
N CYS A 76 7.64 1.28 -1.13
CA CYS A 76 8.93 1.96 -1.13
C CYS A 76 9.86 1.36 -2.18
N ALA A 77 9.68 1.76 -3.44
CA ALA A 77 10.45 1.24 -4.56
C ALA A 77 11.88 1.82 -4.58
N ILE A 78 12.87 0.96 -4.80
CA ILE A 78 14.30 1.28 -4.84
C ILE A 78 14.86 0.69 -6.13
N THR A 79 15.66 1.45 -6.87
CA THR A 79 16.35 0.93 -8.07
C THR A 79 17.29 -0.21 -7.70
N SER A 80 17.53 -1.15 -8.62
CA SER A 80 18.38 -2.33 -8.35
C SER A 80 19.82 -1.98 -7.98
N ASP A 81 20.31 -0.81 -8.40
CA ASP A 81 21.62 -0.27 -8.04
C ASP A 81 21.63 0.46 -6.69
N GLY A 82 20.47 0.62 -6.04
CA GLY A 82 20.30 1.30 -4.76
C GLY A 82 20.44 2.81 -4.79
N MET A 83 20.58 3.42 -5.97
CA MET A 83 20.88 4.86 -6.11
C MET A 83 19.64 5.75 -5.92
N LEU A 84 18.45 5.24 -6.19
CA LEU A 84 17.19 5.97 -6.04
C LEU A 84 16.19 5.15 -5.24
N GLY A 85 15.68 5.72 -4.15
CA GLY A 85 14.56 5.19 -3.38
C GLY A 85 13.42 6.20 -3.35
N LEU A 86 12.20 5.74 -3.57
CA LEU A 86 10.99 6.55 -3.53
C LEU A 86 10.04 5.98 -2.49
N PHE A 87 9.70 6.80 -1.50
CA PHE A 87 8.64 6.53 -0.55
C PHE A 87 7.40 7.28 -0.99
N PHE A 88 6.37 6.55 -1.40
CA PHE A 88 5.13 7.13 -1.92
C PHE A 88 3.94 6.41 -1.33
N GLY A 89 3.00 7.17 -0.79
CA GLY A 89 1.82 6.58 -0.20
C GLY A 89 0.70 7.56 0.07
N HIS A 90 -0.48 6.98 0.21
CA HIS A 90 -1.69 7.70 0.57
C HIS A 90 -2.49 6.88 1.58
N THR A 91 -3.24 7.60 2.42
CA THR A 91 -4.15 7.00 3.38
C THR A 91 -5.52 6.85 2.74
N TYR A 92 -6.15 5.71 3.02
CA TYR A 92 -7.47 5.34 2.53
C TYR A 92 -8.35 4.90 3.69
N ILE A 93 -9.64 5.20 3.57
CA ILE A 93 -10.71 4.60 4.35
C ILE A 93 -11.41 3.58 3.43
N ILE A 94 -11.50 2.32 3.85
CA ILE A 94 -12.33 1.34 3.17
C ILE A 94 -13.81 1.71 3.39
N THR A 95 -14.58 1.71 2.32
CA THR A 95 -16.01 2.05 2.27
C THR A 95 -16.81 0.83 1.81
N ASP A 96 -18.13 0.90 1.81
CA ASP A 96 -18.98 -0.20 1.32
C ASP A 96 -18.79 -0.47 -0.18
N GLU A 97 -18.38 0.54 -0.97
CA GLU A 97 -18.23 0.44 -2.42
C GLU A 97 -16.77 0.30 -2.91
N GLY A 98 -15.78 0.41 -2.02
CA GLY A 98 -14.37 0.45 -2.40
C GLY A 98 -13.49 1.14 -1.35
N ALA A 99 -12.61 2.04 -1.77
CA ALA A 99 -11.76 2.82 -0.89
C ALA A 99 -11.80 4.31 -1.23
N ARG A 100 -11.82 5.15 -0.19
CA ARG A 100 -11.75 6.60 -0.30
C ARG A 100 -10.42 7.10 0.22
N ARG A 101 -9.63 7.69 -0.66
CA ARG A 101 -8.40 8.39 -0.29
C ARG A 101 -8.70 9.62 0.59
N VAL A 102 -7.87 9.86 1.61
CA VAL A 102 -8.04 11.01 2.54
C VAL A 102 -6.87 12.00 2.53
N THR A 103 -5.75 11.65 1.91
CA THR A 103 -4.62 12.55 1.73
C THR A 103 -4.73 13.34 0.43
N ASN A 104 -4.50 14.65 0.50
CA ASN A 104 -4.43 15.53 -0.67
C ASN A 104 -2.98 15.66 -1.14
N GLY A 105 -2.70 15.27 -2.37
CA GLY A 105 -1.37 15.37 -2.98
C GLY A 105 -1.37 14.79 -4.40
N PRO A 106 -0.48 15.25 -5.29
CA PRO A 106 -0.38 14.65 -6.62
C PRO A 106 0.23 13.24 -6.56
N ASP A 107 -0.06 12.43 -7.57
CA ASP A 107 0.61 11.14 -7.79
C ASP A 107 1.92 11.35 -8.58
N GLU A 108 2.09 12.53 -9.17
CA GLU A 108 3.24 12.95 -9.95
C GLU A 108 4.41 13.42 -9.09
N LEU A 109 5.63 13.22 -9.60
CA LEU A 109 6.82 13.82 -9.01
C LEU A 109 6.75 15.34 -9.18
N MET A 110 6.75 16.05 -8.06
CA MET A 110 6.79 17.51 -8.03
C MET A 110 8.25 17.98 -7.98
N VAL A 111 8.59 18.97 -8.79
CA VAL A 111 9.90 19.64 -8.77
C VAL A 111 9.69 21.05 -8.22
N ALA A 112 10.45 21.39 -7.18
CA ALA A 112 10.44 22.75 -6.65
C ALA A 112 11.20 23.69 -7.59
N GLU A 113 10.69 24.91 -7.76
CA GLU A 113 11.38 25.99 -8.47
C GLU A 113 12.48 26.64 -7.60
#